data_AF-A0A1F3KXG3-F1
#
_entry.id   AF-A0A1F3KXG3-F1
#
_cell.length_a   1.000
_cell.length_b   1.000
_cell.length_c   1.000
_cell.angle_alpha   90.00
_cell.angle_beta   90.00
_cell.angle_gamma   90.00
#
_symmetry.space_group_name_H-M   'P 1'
#
loop_
_entity.id
_entity.type
_entity.pdbx_description
1 polymer ?
#
loop_
_entity_poly.entity_id
_entity_poly.type
_entity_poly.pdbx_seq_one_letter_code
_entity_poly.pdbx_strand_id
1 'polypeptide(L)'
;MANKLKIRIQMKTTKTLFICVKIIVILFCFFFSEITFSQVNWLAFPDTPVLSMNPASGMWGAYGQPTVIIHNDTFKMWYAVAEGENQFDPITRGRIHYAWSVDGVTWTKYPNNPVLDVSGSGQWDGQWLDTPEILWDGTEFKLYYYGDSTYYQGQDHTALGLATSPDGINWTRHGKVLEKGEQGDWDGHFIESPAAYYNAESGLYALLYTGKDTTGFVQLGLAVSMDGSNFIKYPDYPVIPVGNYPSWNDIAVAAPALIETNGIIEMWYSGVSFNNGQYDSARVGYAVTLNGVHWIQYPGNPVLTSDPEHTSSFWAVDVVWDPNDTVYKMYYEDFWLYGDSLNIDTVNSIFYATAPRDVLFSTNCNTNSINDTIISSGESIQLWATGGDYFSWDPMDNLSNPAISNPIASPDSTTTYTVLIVSNNCITKEEITVTVDQSSKIESNSSKGYVTVHPNPATISTKISTNIRFNNATFILFNSIGQVVATQNNVNSSEIIVQRENLKNGIYFFQIINDGEMQTGKFVIE
;
A
#
# COMPACT_ATOMS: atom_id res chain seq x y z
N MET A 1 71.59 -48.63 -43.67
CA MET A 1 70.15 -48.42 -43.39
C MET A 1 69.58 -47.56 -44.49
N ALA A 2 68.60 -48.08 -45.23
CA ALA A 2 68.17 -47.56 -46.52
C ALA A 2 66.91 -46.67 -46.41
N ASN A 3 66.87 -45.64 -47.27
CA ASN A 3 65.73 -45.12 -48.05
C ASN A 3 64.54 -44.48 -47.32
N LYS A 4 63.94 -43.34 -47.70
CA LYS A 4 63.89 -42.47 -48.92
C LYS A 4 63.41 -41.08 -48.43
N LEU A 5 63.98 -39.92 -48.75
CA LEU A 5 64.09 -39.16 -50.01
C LEU A 5 62.75 -38.70 -50.65
N LYS A 6 62.45 -37.38 -50.62
CA LYS A 6 62.32 -36.43 -51.77
C LYS A 6 61.51 -35.15 -51.38
N ILE A 7 62.07 -33.92 -51.39
CA ILE A 7 62.31 -32.97 -52.54
C ILE A 7 60.98 -32.31 -52.99
N ARG A 8 60.73 -31.00 -53.22
CA ARG A 8 61.48 -29.77 -53.63
C ARG A 8 60.56 -28.52 -53.35
N ILE A 9 61.05 -27.39 -52.80
CA ILE A 9 61.51 -26.11 -53.45
C ILE A 9 60.42 -25.19 -54.03
N GLN A 10 60.31 -24.00 -53.40
CA GLN A 10 60.25 -22.59 -53.89
C GLN A 10 59.28 -22.20 -55.04
N MET A 11 58.77 -20.95 -55.16
CA MET A 11 59.46 -19.66 -55.08
C MET A 11 58.46 -18.47 -55.19
N LYS A 12 58.67 -17.44 -54.36
CA LYS A 12 58.76 -15.98 -54.66
C LYS A 12 57.59 -15.12 -55.21
N THR A 13 57.25 -14.09 -54.40
CA THR A 13 57.19 -12.61 -54.67
C THR A 13 56.03 -12.09 -55.56
N THR A 14 55.44 -10.88 -55.46
CA THR A 14 55.86 -9.52 -55.06
C THR A 14 54.60 -8.64 -54.85
N LYS A 15 54.79 -7.44 -54.29
CA LYS A 15 53.85 -6.34 -53.94
C LYS A 15 52.98 -5.69 -55.05
N THR A 16 51.79 -5.22 -54.63
CA THR A 16 50.94 -4.05 -55.03
C THR A 16 50.06 -4.07 -56.31
N LEU A 17 48.72 -3.89 -56.18
CA LEU A 17 47.86 -2.75 -56.65
C LEU A 17 46.33 -3.08 -56.78
N PHE A 18 45.48 -2.38 -56.01
CA PHE A 18 44.08 -1.89 -56.23
C PHE A 18 42.92 -2.73 -56.87
N ILE A 19 41.84 -2.97 -56.10
CA ILE A 19 40.43 -2.49 -56.24
C ILE A 19 39.37 -3.48 -55.68
N CYS A 20 38.57 -2.94 -54.74
CA CYS A 20 37.21 -3.26 -54.28
C CYS A 20 36.60 -4.66 -54.47
N VAL A 21 36.28 -5.34 -53.35
CA VAL A 21 34.90 -5.76 -53.04
C VAL A 21 34.67 -5.61 -51.52
N LYS A 22 33.52 -5.00 -51.20
CA LYS A 22 32.93 -4.78 -49.88
C LYS A 22 32.82 -6.07 -49.05
N ILE A 23 33.05 -5.96 -47.73
CA ILE A 23 32.09 -6.33 -46.67
C ILE A 23 32.63 -5.69 -45.39
N ILE A 24 32.01 -4.59 -44.98
CA ILE A 24 32.11 -4.08 -43.61
C ILE A 24 31.07 -4.89 -42.85
N VAL A 25 31.50 -5.83 -42.01
CA VAL A 25 30.64 -6.39 -40.97
C VAL A 25 30.55 -5.33 -39.88
N ILE A 26 29.59 -4.41 -40.02
CA ILE A 26 29.14 -3.61 -38.88
C ILE A 26 28.40 -4.60 -37.99
N LEU A 27 29.02 -4.97 -36.87
CA LEU A 27 28.36 -5.67 -35.79
C LEU A 27 27.33 -4.68 -35.22
N PHE A 28 26.11 -4.69 -35.78
CA PHE A 28 24.96 -4.05 -35.15
C PHE A 28 24.60 -4.92 -33.94
N CYS A 29 25.28 -4.70 -32.81
CA CYS A 29 24.68 -4.97 -31.52
C CYS A 29 23.51 -3.98 -31.39
N PHE A 30 22.32 -4.41 -31.82
CA PHE A 30 21.10 -3.83 -31.32
C PHE A 30 21.05 -4.19 -29.83
N PHE A 31 21.65 -3.34 -29.00
CA PHE A 31 21.15 -3.20 -27.63
C PHE A 31 19.77 -2.57 -27.78
N PHE A 32 18.73 -3.41 -27.85
CA PHE A 32 17.46 -2.98 -27.30
C PHE A 32 17.73 -2.89 -25.81
N SER A 33 18.06 -1.69 -25.32
CA SER A 33 17.90 -1.40 -23.91
C SER A 33 16.40 -1.45 -23.67
N GLU A 34 15.89 -2.60 -23.25
CA GLU A 34 14.60 -2.61 -22.58
C GLU A 34 14.76 -1.68 -21.38
N ILE A 35 14.04 -0.56 -21.42
CA ILE A 35 13.99 0.41 -20.32
C ILE A 35 13.25 -0.33 -19.22
N THR A 36 14.01 -0.91 -18.29
CA THR A 36 13.47 -1.68 -17.18
C THR A 36 13.50 -0.79 -15.95
N PHE A 37 12.46 -0.83 -15.12
CA PHE A 37 12.40 -0.01 -13.93
C PHE A 37 13.29 -0.56 -12.83
N SER A 38 13.99 0.31 -12.13
CA SER A 38 14.76 -0.09 -10.96
C SER A 38 13.92 -0.77 -9.87
N GLN A 39 12.68 -0.33 -9.62
CA GLN A 39 11.74 -0.88 -8.64
C GLN A 39 11.45 -2.37 -8.85
N VAL A 40 11.72 -2.86 -10.07
CA VAL A 40 11.46 -4.23 -10.52
C VAL A 40 12.73 -5.01 -10.84
N ASN A 41 13.91 -4.37 -10.72
CA ASN A 41 15.21 -4.94 -11.06
C ASN A 41 16.11 -4.98 -9.82
N TRP A 42 15.95 -6.03 -9.05
CA TRP A 42 16.69 -6.23 -7.82
C TRP A 42 17.99 -6.97 -8.07
N LEU A 43 19.10 -6.41 -7.59
CA LEU A 43 20.37 -7.13 -7.49
C LEU A 43 20.34 -7.93 -6.20
N ALA A 44 20.27 -9.25 -6.34
CA ALA A 44 20.06 -10.16 -5.24
C ALA A 44 21.38 -10.72 -4.67
N PHE A 45 21.42 -10.74 -3.34
CA PHE A 45 22.25 -11.53 -2.41
C PHE A 45 23.76 -11.24 -2.27
N PRO A 46 24.23 -10.88 -1.06
CA PRO A 46 25.48 -11.41 -0.53
C PRO A 46 25.29 -12.85 0.00
N ASP A 47 26.37 -13.65 0.01
CA ASP A 47 26.39 -15.04 0.52
C ASP A 47 26.02 -15.17 2.02
N THR A 48 25.89 -14.05 2.73
CA THR A 48 25.70 -14.00 4.18
C THR A 48 24.48 -13.16 4.55
N PRO A 49 23.61 -13.65 5.46
CA PRO A 49 22.50 -12.86 5.96
C PRO A 49 22.98 -11.59 6.68
N VAL A 50 22.16 -10.53 6.66
CA VAL A 50 22.44 -9.30 7.41
C VAL A 50 22.11 -9.44 8.89
N LEU A 51 21.21 -10.37 9.21
CA LEU A 51 20.84 -10.72 10.57
C LEU A 51 20.43 -12.19 10.61
N SER A 52 21.09 -13.01 11.45
CA SER A 52 20.74 -14.42 11.62
C SER A 52 20.40 -14.78 13.07
N MET A 53 19.59 -15.83 13.22
CA MET A 53 19.23 -16.39 14.52
C MET A 53 20.45 -17.04 15.19
N ASN A 54 20.48 -17.04 16.53
CA ASN A 54 21.38 -17.95 17.23
C ASN A 54 20.86 -19.37 17.02
N PRO A 55 21.62 -20.28 16.41
CA PRO A 55 21.11 -21.59 16.04
C PRO A 55 20.74 -22.49 17.24
N ALA A 56 21.22 -22.13 18.43
CA ALA A 56 20.90 -22.82 19.68
C ALA A 56 19.46 -22.58 20.20
N SER A 57 18.68 -21.65 19.63
CA SER A 57 17.28 -21.42 20.03
C SER A 57 16.31 -22.49 19.50
N GLY A 58 16.74 -23.33 18.56
CA GLY A 58 16.14 -24.64 18.28
C GLY A 58 14.71 -24.64 17.71
N MET A 59 14.16 -23.51 17.26
CA MET A 59 12.79 -23.46 16.73
C MET A 59 12.65 -22.89 15.32
N TRP A 60 11.68 -23.48 14.60
CA TRP A 60 11.20 -23.10 13.29
C TRP A 60 10.22 -21.91 13.41
N GLY A 61 10.35 -20.89 12.55
CA GLY A 61 9.23 -20.04 12.14
C GLY A 61 9.00 -18.69 12.86
N ALA A 62 10.04 -17.98 13.30
CA ALA A 62 9.98 -16.51 13.46
C ALA A 62 11.38 -15.99 13.75
N TYR A 63 12.20 -15.83 12.72
CA TYR A 63 13.35 -14.93 12.75
C TYR A 63 13.37 -14.24 11.40
N GLY A 64 12.63 -13.13 11.30
CA GLY A 64 12.24 -12.58 10.02
C GLY A 64 11.24 -11.44 10.17
N GLN A 65 10.53 -11.18 9.08
CA GLN A 65 9.50 -10.13 9.00
C GLN A 65 10.01 -8.76 9.48
N PRO A 66 11.12 -8.28 8.90
CA PRO A 66 11.67 -6.99 9.28
C PRO A 66 10.72 -5.87 8.90
N THR A 67 10.66 -4.85 9.74
CA THR A 67 10.32 -3.48 9.33
C THR A 67 11.53 -2.60 9.59
N VAL A 68 11.91 -1.83 8.60
CA VAL A 68 13.10 -1.00 8.55
C VAL A 68 12.68 0.41 8.21
N ILE A 69 13.14 1.36 8.99
CA ILE A 69 13.02 2.78 8.65
C ILE A 69 14.36 3.47 8.84
N ILE A 70 14.57 4.54 8.09
CA ILE A 70 15.69 5.46 8.30
C ILE A 70 15.18 6.60 9.18
N HIS A 71 15.78 6.76 10.35
CA HIS A 71 15.43 7.84 11.27
C HIS A 71 16.70 8.41 11.92
N ASN A 72 16.90 9.72 11.77
CA ASN A 72 18.11 10.44 12.20
C ASN A 72 19.40 9.78 11.66
N ASP A 73 19.49 9.62 10.34
CA ASP A 73 20.63 9.04 9.61
C ASP A 73 21.05 7.62 10.07
N THR A 74 20.13 6.90 10.69
CA THR A 74 20.36 5.53 11.18
C THR A 74 19.27 4.62 10.65
N PHE A 75 19.68 3.49 10.07
CA PHE A 75 18.77 2.40 9.76
C PHE A 75 18.37 1.70 11.05
N LYS A 76 17.07 1.53 11.25
CA LYS A 76 16.48 0.92 12.43
C LYS A 76 15.59 -0.22 11.97
N MET A 77 15.80 -1.41 12.53
CA MET A 77 15.06 -2.61 12.17
C MET A 77 14.37 -3.16 13.40
N TRP A 78 13.07 -3.40 13.28
CA TRP A 78 12.30 -4.22 14.20
C TRP A 78 11.98 -5.52 13.50
N TYR A 79 12.10 -6.63 14.22
CA TYR A 79 11.97 -7.95 13.64
C TYR A 79 11.44 -8.92 14.69
N ALA A 80 10.71 -9.92 14.23
CA ALA A 80 10.14 -10.91 15.12
C ALA A 80 11.15 -12.02 15.44
N VAL A 81 11.11 -12.50 16.69
CA VAL A 81 11.92 -13.61 17.18
C VAL A 81 11.05 -14.56 18.00
N ALA A 82 11.05 -15.84 17.66
CA ALA A 82 10.50 -16.92 18.47
C ALA A 82 11.56 -17.48 19.43
N GLU A 83 11.40 -17.19 20.72
CA GLU A 83 12.31 -17.68 21.75
C GLU A 83 11.60 -17.92 23.10
N GLY A 84 12.18 -18.77 23.95
CA GLY A 84 11.78 -18.90 25.35
C GLY A 84 12.27 -17.74 26.22
N GLU A 85 11.81 -17.60 27.47
CA GLU A 85 12.38 -16.62 28.42
C GLU A 85 13.89 -16.83 28.66
N ASN A 86 14.36 -18.05 28.46
CA ASN A 86 15.76 -18.41 28.44
C ASN A 86 15.93 -19.70 27.62
N GLN A 87 17.18 -20.10 27.39
CA GLN A 87 17.54 -21.30 26.61
C GLN A 87 16.98 -22.64 27.14
N PHE A 88 16.36 -22.66 28.32
CA PHE A 88 15.74 -23.85 28.93
C PHE A 88 14.22 -23.75 29.06
N ASP A 89 13.61 -22.65 28.62
CA ASP A 89 12.16 -22.47 28.66
C ASP A 89 11.52 -23.31 27.54
N PRO A 90 10.64 -24.27 27.87
CA PRO A 90 9.97 -25.10 26.88
C PRO A 90 8.84 -24.37 26.14
N ILE A 91 8.45 -23.16 26.59
CA ILE A 91 7.37 -22.38 26.00
C ILE A 91 7.96 -21.24 25.17
N THR A 92 7.83 -21.36 23.86
CA THR A 92 8.27 -20.33 22.92
C THR A 92 7.22 -19.25 22.77
N ARG A 93 7.71 -18.01 22.73
CA ARG A 93 6.91 -16.81 22.57
C ARG A 93 7.46 -16.01 21.39
N GLY A 94 6.56 -15.49 20.55
CA GLY A 94 6.91 -14.51 19.52
C GLY A 94 7.09 -13.14 20.16
N ARG A 95 8.23 -12.49 19.91
CA ARG A 95 8.61 -11.20 20.50
C ARG A 95 9.18 -10.27 19.44
N ILE A 96 9.08 -8.97 19.66
CA ILE A 96 9.67 -7.98 18.75
C ILE A 96 11.03 -7.53 19.29
N HIS A 97 12.05 -7.73 18.48
CA HIS A 97 13.43 -7.33 18.74
C HIS A 97 13.78 -6.07 17.92
N TYR A 98 14.88 -5.44 18.27
CA TYR A 98 15.41 -4.24 17.63
C TYR A 98 16.90 -4.40 17.29
N ALA A 99 17.29 -3.85 16.14
CA ALA A 99 18.67 -3.70 15.69
C ALA A 99 18.84 -2.36 14.97
N TRP A 100 20.08 -1.89 14.86
CA TRP A 100 20.40 -0.68 14.09
C TRP A 100 21.62 -0.88 13.20
N SER A 101 21.72 -0.05 12.18
CA SER A 101 22.83 -0.01 11.25
C SER A 101 23.09 1.42 10.75
N VAL A 102 24.33 1.71 10.38
CA VAL A 102 24.74 2.98 9.77
C VAL A 102 24.89 2.88 8.24
N ASP A 103 24.95 1.65 7.71
CA ASP A 103 25.15 1.37 6.28
C ASP A 103 23.99 0.55 5.67
N GLY A 104 23.07 0.06 6.50
CA GLY A 104 21.97 -0.83 6.12
C GLY A 104 22.41 -2.27 5.81
N VAL A 105 23.69 -2.60 6.01
CA VAL A 105 24.28 -3.91 5.66
C VAL A 105 24.82 -4.61 6.91
N THR A 106 25.54 -3.88 7.76
CA THR A 106 26.10 -4.38 9.00
C THR A 106 25.18 -3.97 10.16
N TRP A 107 24.57 -4.95 10.81
CA TRP A 107 23.57 -4.70 11.85
C TRP A 107 24.08 -5.03 13.26
N THR A 108 23.76 -4.15 14.21
CA THR A 108 24.02 -4.37 15.64
C THR A 108 22.70 -4.61 16.36
N LYS A 109 22.55 -5.80 16.97
CA LYS A 109 21.38 -6.15 17.79
C LYS A 109 21.38 -5.34 19.09
N TYR A 110 20.20 -4.93 19.55
CA TYR A 110 20.05 -4.32 20.86
C TYR A 110 20.34 -5.31 21.98
N PRO A 111 21.25 -4.97 22.92
CA PRO A 111 21.71 -5.92 23.93
C PRO A 111 20.62 -6.32 24.93
N ASN A 112 19.57 -5.50 25.10
CA ASN A 112 18.46 -5.77 26.02
C ASN A 112 17.17 -6.14 25.27
N ASN A 113 17.28 -6.77 24.10
CA ASN A 113 16.13 -7.36 23.43
C ASN A 113 15.42 -8.39 24.34
N PRO A 114 14.10 -8.62 24.15
CA PRO A 114 13.21 -7.96 23.19
C PRO A 114 12.87 -6.50 23.57
N VAL A 115 12.43 -5.69 22.60
CA VAL A 115 11.89 -4.34 22.86
C VAL A 115 10.39 -4.35 23.11
N LEU A 116 9.68 -5.37 22.64
CA LEU A 116 8.29 -5.64 23.01
C LEU A 116 8.12 -7.14 23.31
N ASP A 117 7.82 -7.47 24.57
CA ASP A 117 7.54 -8.83 25.03
C ASP A 117 6.04 -9.03 25.21
N VAL A 118 5.52 -10.26 25.04
CA VAL A 118 4.10 -10.60 25.10
C VAL A 118 3.41 -10.05 26.37
N SER A 119 2.11 -9.77 26.28
CA SER A 119 1.35 -9.16 27.37
C SER A 119 1.03 -10.11 28.54
N GLY A 120 1.39 -11.39 28.40
CA GLY A 120 1.24 -12.42 29.43
C GLY A 120 -0.02 -13.27 29.30
N SER A 121 -0.13 -14.29 30.16
CA SER A 121 -1.19 -15.31 30.07
C SER A 121 -2.60 -14.70 30.16
N GLY A 122 -3.49 -15.13 29.25
CA GLY A 122 -4.90 -14.73 29.22
C GLY A 122 -5.19 -13.41 28.48
N GLN A 123 -4.16 -12.72 28.00
CA GLN A 123 -4.32 -11.59 27.08
C GLN A 123 -4.33 -12.06 25.64
N TRP A 124 -4.92 -11.26 24.73
CA TRP A 124 -5.11 -11.61 23.32
C TRP A 124 -3.78 -11.76 22.55
N ASP A 125 -2.75 -11.01 22.94
CA ASP A 125 -1.38 -11.03 22.42
C ASP A 125 -0.40 -11.61 23.47
N GLY A 126 -0.90 -12.56 24.24
CA GLY A 126 -0.22 -13.14 25.39
C GLY A 126 0.81 -14.22 25.07
N GLN A 127 0.90 -14.67 23.81
CA GLN A 127 1.79 -15.78 23.42
C GLN A 127 2.66 -15.49 22.19
N TRP A 128 2.14 -14.79 21.18
CA TRP A 128 2.85 -14.56 19.93
C TRP A 128 2.67 -13.12 19.46
N LEU A 129 3.79 -12.42 19.29
CA LEU A 129 3.86 -11.15 18.55
C LEU A 129 4.65 -11.42 17.27
N ASP A 130 4.16 -10.91 16.15
CA ASP A 130 4.81 -11.07 14.85
C ASP A 130 4.56 -9.85 13.95
N THR A 131 5.20 -9.86 12.78
CA THR A 131 5.02 -8.90 11.68
C THR A 131 4.95 -7.44 12.17
N PRO A 132 6.01 -6.94 12.83
CA PRO A 132 6.04 -5.57 13.29
C PRO A 132 6.00 -4.62 12.08
N GLU A 133 5.21 -3.57 12.18
CA GLU A 133 5.19 -2.46 11.24
C GLU A 133 5.40 -1.16 11.97
N ILE A 134 6.38 -0.38 11.52
CA ILE A 134 6.79 0.85 12.18
C ILE A 134 6.42 2.06 11.32
N LEU A 135 5.58 2.90 11.87
CA LEU A 135 5.22 4.19 11.30
C LEU A 135 5.78 5.33 12.15
N TRP A 136 6.45 6.28 11.51
CA TRP A 136 6.80 7.56 12.10
C TRP A 136 5.93 8.66 11.50
N ASP A 137 5.03 9.24 12.30
CA ASP A 137 4.09 10.28 11.84
C ASP A 137 4.59 11.72 12.03
N GLY A 138 5.86 11.87 12.43
CA GLY A 138 6.45 13.16 12.78
C GLY A 138 6.46 13.46 14.28
N THR A 139 5.73 12.69 15.10
CA THR A 139 5.60 12.94 16.54
C THR A 139 6.11 11.80 17.41
N GLU A 140 5.72 10.56 17.11
CA GLU A 140 6.13 9.36 17.85
C GLU A 140 6.24 8.16 16.90
N PHE A 141 6.95 7.12 17.33
CA PHE A 141 6.90 5.83 16.65
C PHE A 141 5.60 5.12 17.02
N LYS A 142 4.92 4.58 16.01
CA LYS A 142 3.80 3.66 16.16
C LYS A 142 4.24 2.30 15.66
N LEU A 143 4.02 1.27 16.48
CA LEU A 143 4.23 -0.12 16.15
C LEU A 143 2.85 -0.77 16.01
N TYR A 144 2.49 -1.11 14.77
CA TYR A 144 1.38 -2.01 14.49
C TYR A 144 1.94 -3.43 14.44
N TYR A 145 1.31 -4.36 15.15
CA TYR A 145 1.87 -5.71 15.28
C TYR A 145 0.77 -6.77 15.26
N TYR A 146 1.08 -7.95 14.73
CA TYR A 146 0.24 -9.13 14.88
C TYR A 146 0.32 -9.65 16.31
N GLY A 147 -0.82 -10.03 16.88
CA GLY A 147 -0.88 -10.68 18.18
C GLY A 147 -1.78 -11.92 18.20
N ASP A 148 -1.31 -12.96 18.88
CA ASP A 148 -2.05 -14.19 19.18
C ASP A 148 -1.72 -14.71 20.60
N SER A 149 -2.65 -15.50 21.14
CA SER A 149 -2.64 -16.10 22.47
C SER A 149 -2.89 -17.61 22.47
N THR A 150 -3.06 -18.21 21.28
CA THR A 150 -3.66 -19.55 21.13
C THR A 150 -2.86 -20.53 20.29
N TYR A 151 -1.54 -20.36 20.14
CA TYR A 151 -0.72 -21.34 19.42
C TYR A 151 -0.90 -22.79 19.95
N TYR A 152 -1.33 -22.98 21.22
CA TYR A 152 -1.68 -24.29 21.79
C TYR A 152 -3.16 -24.73 21.67
N GLN A 153 -4.09 -23.91 21.16
CA GLN A 153 -5.52 -24.25 21.00
C GLN A 153 -6.18 -23.78 19.68
N GLY A 154 -5.41 -23.37 18.67
CA GLY A 154 -5.91 -23.04 17.33
C GLY A 154 -5.99 -21.53 17.07
N GLN A 155 -5.57 -21.12 15.87
CA GLN A 155 -5.39 -19.73 15.38
C GLN A 155 -6.71 -18.96 15.17
N ASP A 156 -7.61 -18.98 16.15
CA ASP A 156 -8.97 -18.42 16.01
C ASP A 156 -9.12 -16.99 16.56
N HIS A 157 -8.07 -16.42 17.17
CA HIS A 157 -8.14 -15.14 17.91
C HIS A 157 -7.10 -14.09 17.50
N THR A 158 -6.70 -14.08 16.23
CA THR A 158 -5.72 -13.12 15.71
C THR A 158 -6.28 -11.70 15.60
N ALA A 159 -5.44 -10.71 15.89
CA ALA A 159 -5.76 -9.29 15.74
C ALA A 159 -4.48 -8.48 15.51
N LEU A 160 -4.64 -7.23 15.08
CA LEU A 160 -3.55 -6.26 15.03
C LEU A 160 -3.63 -5.33 16.24
N GLY A 161 -2.50 -5.11 16.89
CA GLY A 161 -2.35 -4.23 18.03
C GLY A 161 -1.55 -2.98 17.71
N LEU A 162 -1.60 -2.01 18.63
CA LEU A 162 -0.81 -0.78 18.59
C LEU A 162 0.02 -0.65 19.87
N ALA A 163 1.29 -0.29 19.71
CA ALA A 163 2.11 0.30 20.75
C ALA A 163 2.75 1.59 20.24
N THR A 164 3.02 2.55 21.12
CA THR A 164 3.75 3.77 20.75
C THR A 164 5.01 3.99 21.57
N SER A 165 5.99 4.67 20.98
CA SER A 165 7.28 4.90 21.60
C SER A 165 7.88 6.23 21.15
N PRO A 166 8.51 7.01 22.06
CA PRO A 166 9.26 8.20 21.67
C PRO A 166 10.65 7.89 21.08
N ASP A 167 11.20 6.69 21.35
CA ASP A 167 12.58 6.33 20.97
C ASP A 167 12.67 5.05 20.13
N GLY A 168 11.54 4.36 19.93
CA GLY A 168 11.45 3.10 19.19
C GLY A 168 11.93 1.87 19.98
N ILE A 169 12.27 2.03 21.26
CA ILE A 169 12.80 0.98 22.13
C ILE A 169 11.87 0.75 23.33
N ASN A 170 11.38 1.82 23.94
CA ASN A 170 10.50 1.77 25.10
C ASN A 170 9.05 1.96 24.65
N TRP A 171 8.28 0.87 24.61
CA TRP A 171 6.94 0.84 24.03
C TRP A 171 5.83 0.90 25.09
N THR A 172 4.81 1.70 24.82
CA THR A 172 3.54 1.75 25.55
C THR A 172 2.45 1.07 24.74
N ARG A 173 1.87 -0.02 25.26
CA ARG A 173 0.81 -0.78 24.58
C ARG A 173 -0.55 -0.09 24.69
N HIS A 174 -1.31 -0.08 23.59
CA HIS A 174 -2.66 0.51 23.49
C HIS A 174 -3.77 -0.51 23.23
N GLY A 175 -3.42 -1.78 22.95
CA GLY A 175 -4.39 -2.86 22.72
C GLY A 175 -4.66 -3.10 21.23
N LYS A 176 -5.79 -3.73 20.92
CA LYS A 176 -6.21 -4.06 19.55
C LYS A 176 -6.66 -2.80 18.80
N VAL A 177 -6.31 -2.72 17.52
CA VAL A 177 -6.72 -1.65 16.60
C VAL A 177 -7.45 -2.16 15.37
N LEU A 178 -7.30 -3.45 15.05
CA LEU A 178 -8.04 -4.13 13.99
C LEU A 178 -8.29 -5.60 14.36
N GLU A 179 -9.50 -6.09 14.13
CA GLU A 179 -9.88 -7.49 14.34
C GLU A 179 -10.22 -8.16 13.01
N LYS A 180 -10.05 -9.49 12.95
CA LYS A 180 -10.40 -10.31 11.78
C LYS A 180 -11.92 -10.31 11.51
N GLY A 181 -12.32 -10.77 10.32
CA GLY A 181 -13.72 -10.92 9.95
C GLY A 181 -14.45 -12.04 10.69
N GLU A 182 -15.75 -12.15 10.43
CA GLU A 182 -16.56 -13.28 10.85
C GLU A 182 -16.23 -14.53 10.01
N GLN A 183 -16.70 -15.70 10.46
CA GLN A 183 -16.50 -16.94 9.71
C GLN A 183 -17.17 -16.85 8.33
N GLY A 184 -16.40 -17.07 7.28
CA GLY A 184 -16.85 -16.97 5.89
C GLY A 184 -16.40 -15.69 5.20
N ASP A 185 -15.94 -14.70 5.95
CA ASP A 185 -15.26 -13.53 5.38
C ASP A 185 -13.90 -13.93 4.80
N TRP A 186 -13.44 -13.16 3.82
CA TRP A 186 -12.13 -13.35 3.16
C TRP A 186 -10.95 -13.21 4.14
N ASP A 187 -11.16 -12.50 5.25
CA ASP A 187 -10.23 -12.36 6.37
C ASP A 187 -10.77 -12.98 7.66
N GLY A 188 -11.70 -13.93 7.54
CA GLY A 188 -12.42 -14.55 8.64
C GLY A 188 -11.62 -15.58 9.44
N HIS A 189 -10.54 -16.13 8.87
CA HIS A 189 -9.69 -17.12 9.55
C HIS A 189 -8.60 -16.43 10.38
N PHE A 190 -7.79 -15.57 9.76
CA PHE A 190 -6.84 -14.72 10.48
C PHE A 190 -6.57 -13.38 9.76
N ILE A 191 -6.01 -12.43 10.51
CA ILE A 191 -5.32 -11.25 9.98
C ILE A 191 -3.91 -11.10 10.54
N GLU A 192 -2.98 -10.59 9.75
CA GLU A 192 -1.56 -10.39 10.11
C GLU A 192 -0.88 -9.37 9.17
N SER A 193 0.45 -9.21 9.29
CA SER A 193 1.29 -8.43 8.37
C SER A 193 0.74 -7.05 8.02
N PRO A 194 0.58 -6.16 9.01
CA PRO A 194 0.24 -4.77 8.75
C PRO A 194 1.31 -4.08 7.90
N ALA A 195 0.88 -3.13 7.07
CA ALA A 195 1.74 -2.10 6.49
C ALA A 195 1.02 -0.76 6.61
N ALA A 196 1.66 0.22 7.22
CA ALA A 196 1.03 1.46 7.64
C ALA A 196 1.56 2.64 6.81
N TYR A 197 0.64 3.53 6.47
CA TYR A 197 0.94 4.77 5.77
C TYR A 197 0.22 5.93 6.46
N TYR A 198 0.86 7.10 6.52
CA TYR A 198 0.27 8.32 7.04
C TYR A 198 0.36 9.43 6.01
N ASN A 199 -0.81 9.97 5.64
CA ASN A 199 -0.89 11.14 4.79
C ASN A 199 -0.96 12.39 5.67
N ALA A 200 0.13 13.15 5.73
CA ALA A 200 0.22 14.35 6.56
C ALA A 200 -0.69 15.50 6.09
N GLU A 201 -1.11 15.53 4.82
CA GLU A 201 -2.00 16.58 4.28
C GLU A 201 -3.45 16.37 4.73
N SER A 202 -3.92 15.13 4.69
CA SER A 202 -5.28 14.77 5.11
C SER A 202 -5.40 14.39 6.58
N GLY A 203 -4.28 14.00 7.22
CA GLY A 203 -4.26 13.40 8.56
C GLY A 203 -4.74 11.94 8.57
N LEU A 204 -4.87 11.30 7.41
CA LEU A 204 -5.37 9.94 7.28
C LEU A 204 -4.25 8.92 7.53
N TYR A 205 -4.49 7.98 8.42
CA TYR A 205 -3.73 6.74 8.54
C TYR A 205 -4.40 5.66 7.69
N ALA A 206 -3.61 4.94 6.90
CA ALA A 206 -4.02 3.77 6.16
C ALA A 206 -3.23 2.56 6.68
N LEU A 207 -3.90 1.42 6.78
CA LEU A 207 -3.32 0.15 7.19
C LEU A 207 -3.72 -0.90 6.17
N LEU A 208 -2.77 -1.31 5.33
CA LEU A 208 -2.92 -2.55 4.59
C LEU A 208 -2.66 -3.71 5.55
N TYR A 209 -3.38 -4.81 5.38
CA TYR A 209 -3.20 -5.99 6.20
C TYR A 209 -3.45 -7.26 5.39
N THR A 210 -2.76 -8.32 5.78
CA THR A 210 -2.98 -9.66 5.23
C THR A 210 -4.17 -10.28 5.93
N GLY A 211 -5.12 -10.79 5.13
CA GLY A 211 -6.26 -11.55 5.61
C GLY A 211 -6.30 -12.93 4.96
N LYS A 212 -6.66 -13.95 5.74
CA LYS A 212 -6.84 -15.30 5.25
C LYS A 212 -8.27 -15.77 5.49
N ASP A 213 -8.81 -16.46 4.49
CA ASP A 213 -10.12 -17.08 4.57
C ASP A 213 -10.03 -18.52 5.13
N THR A 214 -11.18 -19.14 5.38
CA THR A 214 -11.22 -20.54 5.86
C THR A 214 -10.89 -21.58 4.79
N THR A 215 -10.78 -21.17 3.52
CA THR A 215 -10.49 -22.08 2.39
C THR A 215 -9.00 -22.14 2.06
N GLY A 216 -8.22 -21.16 2.53
CA GLY A 216 -6.76 -21.10 2.41
C GLY A 216 -6.24 -19.91 1.61
N PHE A 217 -7.11 -19.08 1.00
CA PHE A 217 -6.69 -17.91 0.23
C PHE A 217 -6.20 -16.81 1.16
N VAL A 218 -5.07 -16.20 0.79
CA VAL A 218 -4.47 -15.07 1.50
C VAL A 218 -4.48 -13.85 0.59
N GLN A 219 -5.07 -12.75 1.04
CA GLN A 219 -5.29 -11.54 0.24
C GLN A 219 -5.01 -10.28 1.08
N LEU A 220 -4.96 -9.10 0.44
CA LEU A 220 -4.73 -7.84 1.14
C LEU A 220 -6.01 -7.02 1.28
N GLY A 221 -6.27 -6.57 2.50
CA GLY A 221 -7.32 -5.62 2.85
C GLY A 221 -6.75 -4.25 3.17
N LEU A 222 -7.64 -3.26 3.19
CA LEU A 222 -7.36 -1.90 3.64
C LEU A 222 -8.26 -1.56 4.84
N ALA A 223 -7.70 -0.85 5.81
CA ALA A 223 -8.43 -0.14 6.83
C ALA A 223 -7.87 1.27 6.99
N VAL A 224 -8.70 2.23 7.41
CA VAL A 224 -8.31 3.64 7.55
C VAL A 224 -8.68 4.20 8.91
N SER A 225 -7.93 5.18 9.39
CA SER A 225 -8.15 5.85 10.68
C SER A 225 -7.76 7.32 10.62
N MET A 226 -8.45 8.18 11.37
CA MET A 226 -8.07 9.59 11.56
C MET A 226 -7.23 9.82 12.83
N ASP A 227 -7.16 8.83 13.73
CA ASP A 227 -6.42 8.93 14.99
C ASP A 227 -5.29 7.89 15.11
N GLY A 228 -5.15 7.02 14.11
CA GLY A 228 -4.12 5.98 14.06
C GLY A 228 -4.35 4.82 15.04
N SER A 229 -5.52 4.74 15.68
CA SER A 229 -5.85 3.73 16.69
C SER A 229 -7.21 3.06 16.47
N ASN A 230 -8.18 3.76 15.88
CA ASN A 230 -9.49 3.25 15.55
C ASN A 230 -9.59 3.07 14.03
N PHE A 231 -9.31 1.87 13.54
CA PHE A 231 -9.34 1.58 12.11
C PHE A 231 -10.71 1.08 11.65
N ILE A 232 -11.19 1.67 10.56
CA ILE A 232 -12.40 1.26 9.87
C ILE A 232 -12.00 0.54 8.59
N LYS A 233 -12.48 -0.69 8.49
CA LYS A 233 -12.35 -1.58 7.35
C LYS A 233 -12.96 -0.98 6.07
N TYR A 234 -12.19 -0.87 4.99
CA TYR A 234 -12.68 -0.45 3.67
C TYR A 234 -13.60 -1.52 3.05
N PRO A 235 -14.89 -1.25 2.84
CA PRO A 235 -15.91 -2.31 2.65
C PRO A 235 -15.77 -3.14 1.38
N ASP A 236 -15.15 -2.62 0.31
CA ASP A 236 -14.95 -3.40 -0.91
C ASP A 236 -13.65 -4.20 -0.78
N TYR A 237 -13.81 -5.49 -0.55
CA TYR A 237 -12.72 -6.39 -0.23
C TYR A 237 -12.55 -7.51 -1.26
N PRO A 238 -11.32 -8.02 -1.42
CA PRO A 238 -10.03 -7.42 -0.99
C PRO A 238 -9.53 -6.35 -1.96
N VAL A 239 -8.68 -5.42 -1.49
CA VAL A 239 -8.11 -4.38 -2.36
C VAL A 239 -7.09 -4.93 -3.35
N ILE A 240 -6.45 -6.06 -3.01
CA ILE A 240 -5.60 -6.83 -3.91
C ILE A 240 -5.92 -8.32 -3.79
N PRO A 241 -6.61 -8.90 -4.79
CA PRO A 241 -6.90 -10.33 -4.78
C PRO A 241 -5.72 -11.17 -5.27
N VAL A 242 -5.80 -12.48 -5.03
CA VAL A 242 -4.93 -13.47 -5.65
C VAL A 242 -5.09 -13.49 -7.18
N GLY A 243 -4.06 -13.94 -7.88
CA GLY A 243 -4.10 -14.12 -9.32
C GLY A 243 -4.95 -15.33 -9.74
N ASN A 244 -5.30 -15.40 -11.03
CA ASN A 244 -6.02 -16.55 -11.58
C ASN A 244 -5.10 -17.76 -11.71
N TYR A 245 -5.53 -18.93 -11.25
CA TYR A 245 -4.76 -20.17 -11.43
C TYR A 245 -4.65 -20.57 -12.92
N PRO A 246 -3.45 -20.96 -13.41
CA PRO A 246 -2.17 -20.92 -12.72
C PRO A 246 -1.53 -19.52 -12.84
N SER A 247 -1.17 -18.92 -11.72
CA SER A 247 -0.35 -17.71 -11.67
C SER A 247 0.60 -17.75 -10.48
N TRP A 248 1.66 -16.95 -10.52
CA TRP A 248 2.72 -16.97 -9.51
C TRP A 248 2.24 -16.60 -8.08
N ASN A 249 1.05 -16.00 -7.96
CA ASN A 249 0.38 -15.54 -6.75
C ASN A 249 -1.08 -16.02 -6.66
N ASP A 250 -1.40 -17.21 -7.17
CA ASP A 250 -2.78 -17.74 -7.24
C ASP A 250 -3.36 -18.27 -5.91
N ILE A 251 -2.56 -18.36 -4.84
CA ILE A 251 -3.05 -18.78 -3.52
C ILE A 251 -2.79 -17.74 -2.42
N ALA A 252 -1.75 -16.92 -2.55
CA ALA A 252 -1.45 -15.88 -1.58
C ALA A 252 -0.94 -14.59 -2.23
N VAL A 253 -1.43 -13.46 -1.72
CA VAL A 253 -0.89 -12.11 -1.84
C VAL A 253 -0.88 -11.52 -0.43
N ALA A 254 0.31 -11.28 0.12
CA ALA A 254 0.52 -11.09 1.55
C ALA A 254 1.72 -10.17 1.85
N ALA A 255 1.86 -9.82 3.13
CA ALA A 255 3.00 -9.10 3.69
C ALA A 255 3.48 -7.92 2.82
N PRO A 256 2.64 -6.87 2.71
CA PRO A 256 2.97 -5.71 1.91
C PRO A 256 4.02 -4.84 2.61
N ALA A 257 4.83 -4.16 1.82
CA ALA A 257 5.75 -3.11 2.23
C ALA A 257 5.43 -1.86 1.42
N LEU A 258 5.31 -0.71 2.08
CA LEU A 258 4.82 0.52 1.45
C LEU A 258 5.90 1.61 1.46
N ILE A 259 6.07 2.27 0.32
CA ILE A 259 6.79 3.54 0.22
C ILE A 259 5.87 4.53 -0.50
N GLU A 260 5.81 5.77 -0.01
CA GLU A 260 5.19 6.86 -0.76
C GLU A 260 6.28 7.70 -1.43
N THR A 261 6.07 7.98 -2.71
CA THR A 261 6.93 8.85 -3.50
C THR A 261 6.09 9.75 -4.40
N ASN A 262 6.20 11.07 -4.24
CA ASN A 262 5.59 12.07 -5.13
C ASN A 262 4.07 11.87 -5.33
N GLY A 263 3.35 11.49 -4.29
CA GLY A 263 1.92 11.18 -4.27
C GLY A 263 1.55 9.84 -4.91
N ILE A 264 2.52 8.95 -5.15
CA ILE A 264 2.29 7.58 -5.59
C ILE A 264 2.69 6.66 -4.45
N ILE A 265 1.78 5.79 -4.04
CA ILE A 265 2.08 4.74 -3.06
C ILE A 265 2.56 3.52 -3.86
N GLU A 266 3.81 3.15 -3.62
CA GLU A 266 4.50 1.98 -4.13
C GLU A 266 4.35 0.84 -3.12
N MET A 267 4.10 -0.38 -3.59
CA MET A 267 4.02 -1.55 -2.74
C MET A 267 4.81 -2.72 -3.30
N TRP A 268 5.64 -3.32 -2.46
CA TRP A 268 6.20 -4.64 -2.68
C TRP A 268 5.45 -5.64 -1.80
N TYR A 269 5.13 -6.81 -2.32
CA TYR A 269 4.32 -7.79 -1.60
C TYR A 269 4.75 -9.21 -1.92
N SER A 270 4.59 -10.12 -0.97
CA SER A 270 4.87 -11.54 -1.18
C SER A 270 3.69 -12.22 -1.90
N GLY A 271 4.01 -13.04 -2.89
CA GLY A 271 3.02 -13.87 -3.60
C GLY A 271 3.47 -15.33 -3.70
N VAL A 272 2.50 -16.23 -3.56
CA VAL A 272 2.71 -17.69 -3.59
C VAL A 272 1.74 -18.31 -4.58
N SER A 273 2.22 -19.30 -5.32
CA SER A 273 1.37 -20.16 -6.16
C SER A 273 1.19 -21.54 -5.53
N PHE A 274 0.09 -22.20 -5.84
CA PHE A 274 -0.15 -23.58 -5.48
C PHE A 274 -0.04 -24.48 -6.71
N ASN A 275 0.89 -25.43 -6.73
CA ASN A 275 1.14 -26.25 -7.91
C ASN A 275 1.27 -27.73 -7.54
N ASN A 276 0.61 -28.63 -8.29
CA ASN A 276 0.63 -30.09 -8.07
C ASN A 276 0.33 -30.54 -6.63
N GLY A 277 -0.54 -29.84 -5.91
CA GLY A 277 -0.89 -30.19 -4.54
C GLY A 277 0.09 -29.68 -3.47
N GLN A 278 1.03 -28.81 -3.83
CA GLN A 278 1.98 -28.21 -2.90
C GLN A 278 2.09 -26.69 -3.12
N TYR A 279 2.41 -25.96 -2.05
CA TYR A 279 2.82 -24.57 -2.16
C TYR A 279 4.17 -24.51 -2.87
N ASP A 280 4.29 -23.58 -3.82
CA ASP A 280 5.56 -23.24 -4.46
C ASP A 280 6.35 -22.23 -3.61
N SER A 281 7.45 -21.71 -4.14
CA SER A 281 8.28 -20.68 -3.51
C SER A 281 7.60 -19.31 -3.53
N ALA A 282 7.80 -18.54 -2.45
CA ALA A 282 7.36 -17.16 -2.37
C ALA A 282 8.24 -16.26 -3.25
N ARG A 283 7.60 -15.30 -3.90
CA ARG A 283 8.20 -14.32 -4.81
C ARG A 283 7.69 -12.95 -4.44
N VAL A 284 8.38 -11.89 -4.86
CA VAL A 284 7.95 -10.51 -4.61
C VAL A 284 7.26 -9.96 -5.84
N GLY A 285 6.07 -9.40 -5.68
CA GLY A 285 5.41 -8.56 -6.67
C GLY A 285 5.55 -7.09 -6.33
N TYR A 286 5.21 -6.26 -7.31
CA TYR A 286 5.19 -4.81 -7.21
C TYR A 286 3.85 -4.26 -7.70
N ALA A 287 3.31 -3.25 -7.01
CA ALA A 287 2.08 -2.56 -7.39
C ALA A 287 2.14 -1.09 -7.01
N VAL A 288 1.32 -0.26 -7.67
CA VAL A 288 1.22 1.17 -7.41
C VAL A 288 -0.22 1.63 -7.29
N THR A 289 -0.44 2.69 -6.51
CA THR A 289 -1.75 3.34 -6.37
C THR A 289 -1.60 4.83 -6.05
N LEU A 290 -2.68 5.59 -6.25
CA LEU A 290 -2.80 6.98 -5.77
C LEU A 290 -3.53 7.08 -4.43
N ASN A 291 -4.36 6.09 -4.08
CA ASN A 291 -5.36 6.23 -3.02
C ASN A 291 -5.48 5.02 -2.07
N GLY A 292 -4.69 3.97 -2.28
CA GLY A 292 -4.70 2.77 -1.42
C GLY A 292 -5.81 1.77 -1.74
N VAL A 293 -6.78 2.14 -2.59
CA VAL A 293 -7.95 1.30 -2.93
C VAL A 293 -7.76 0.61 -4.27
N HIS A 294 -7.43 1.36 -5.31
CA HIS A 294 -7.24 0.81 -6.65
C HIS A 294 -5.76 0.66 -6.97
N TRP A 295 -5.30 -0.58 -6.89
CA TRP A 295 -3.92 -0.94 -7.17
C TRP A 295 -3.73 -1.41 -8.60
N ILE A 296 -2.72 -0.87 -9.27
CA ILE A 296 -2.23 -1.41 -10.54
C ILE A 296 -1.03 -2.31 -10.21
N GLN A 297 -1.19 -3.62 -10.38
CA GLN A 297 -0.07 -4.56 -10.29
C GLN A 297 0.84 -4.39 -11.51
N TYR A 298 2.15 -4.42 -11.29
CA TYR A 298 3.12 -4.32 -12.37
C TYR A 298 2.98 -5.51 -13.33
N PRO A 299 2.86 -5.29 -14.65
CA PRO A 299 2.58 -6.37 -15.59
C PRO A 299 3.71 -7.39 -15.72
N GLY A 300 4.95 -6.97 -15.41
CA GLY A 300 6.11 -7.84 -15.40
C GLY A 300 6.34 -8.58 -14.09
N ASN A 301 5.40 -8.52 -13.14
CA ASN A 301 5.48 -9.31 -11.90
C ASN A 301 5.66 -10.81 -12.19
N PRO A 302 6.37 -11.55 -11.33
CA PRO A 302 7.06 -11.11 -10.10
C PRO A 302 8.37 -10.34 -10.37
N VAL A 303 8.75 -9.46 -9.45
CA VAL A 303 9.96 -8.61 -9.53
C VAL A 303 11.18 -9.17 -8.81
N LEU A 304 10.99 -10.16 -7.93
CA LEU A 304 12.07 -10.92 -7.31
C LEU A 304 11.65 -12.39 -7.22
N THR A 305 12.49 -13.27 -7.77
CA THR A 305 12.25 -14.71 -7.88
C THR A 305 13.48 -15.51 -7.54
N SER A 306 13.29 -16.78 -7.16
CA SER A 306 14.37 -17.73 -6.89
C SER A 306 15.17 -18.03 -8.16
N ASP A 307 16.49 -18.17 -8.03
CA ASP A 307 17.36 -18.67 -9.10
C ASP A 307 17.39 -20.22 -9.05
N PRO A 308 17.44 -20.94 -10.18
CA PRO A 308 17.72 -22.39 -10.21
C PRO A 308 18.87 -22.89 -9.31
N GLU A 309 19.87 -22.07 -9.02
CA GLU A 309 20.99 -22.40 -8.12
C GLU A 309 20.69 -22.18 -6.62
N HIS A 310 19.63 -21.42 -6.29
CA HIS A 310 19.24 -21.06 -4.93
C HIS A 310 17.73 -21.25 -4.71
N THR A 311 17.34 -22.19 -3.84
CA THR A 311 15.93 -22.46 -3.49
C THR A 311 15.36 -21.42 -2.51
N SER A 312 15.66 -20.13 -2.73
CA SER A 312 15.25 -19.02 -1.88
C SER A 312 13.77 -18.70 -2.00
N SER A 313 13.20 -18.14 -0.94
CA SER A 313 11.78 -17.81 -0.89
C SER A 313 11.55 -16.53 -0.12
N PHE A 314 11.16 -15.49 -0.85
CA PHE A 314 11.16 -14.11 -0.39
C PHE A 314 9.84 -13.80 0.30
N TRP A 315 9.83 -13.90 1.63
CA TRP A 315 8.66 -13.61 2.46
C TRP A 315 8.87 -12.35 3.30
N ALA A 316 7.75 -11.71 3.63
CA ALA A 316 7.68 -10.57 4.54
C ALA A 316 8.76 -9.53 4.26
N VAL A 317 8.71 -9.00 3.05
CA VAL A 317 9.65 -7.98 2.62
C VAL A 317 9.36 -6.67 3.32
N ASP A 318 10.39 -5.86 3.51
CA ASP A 318 10.25 -4.43 3.75
C ASP A 318 11.27 -3.65 2.93
N VAL A 319 10.92 -2.42 2.53
CA VAL A 319 11.71 -1.63 1.59
C VAL A 319 11.93 -0.24 2.13
N VAL A 320 13.18 0.22 2.08
CA VAL A 320 13.56 1.61 2.37
C VAL A 320 14.27 2.24 1.20
N TRP A 321 14.09 3.56 1.06
CA TRP A 321 14.90 4.38 0.18
C TRP A 321 16.13 4.91 0.93
N ASP A 322 17.33 4.51 0.52
CA ASP A 322 18.58 5.10 1.03
C ASP A 322 19.01 6.28 0.15
N PRO A 323 18.87 7.53 0.63
CA PRO A 323 19.24 8.71 -0.15
C PRO A 323 20.75 8.86 -0.33
N ASN A 324 21.58 8.24 0.52
CA ASN A 324 23.04 8.36 0.44
C ASN A 324 23.61 7.49 -0.67
N ASP A 325 23.15 6.24 -0.74
CA ASP A 325 23.56 5.28 -1.77
C ASP A 325 22.71 5.39 -3.05
N THR A 326 21.63 6.17 -3.01
CA THR A 326 20.66 6.34 -4.10
C THR A 326 20.05 5.00 -4.58
N VAL A 327 19.80 4.10 -3.64
CA VAL A 327 19.22 2.77 -3.89
C VAL A 327 18.03 2.50 -2.98
N TYR A 328 17.05 1.74 -3.47
CA TYR A 328 16.17 1.00 -2.58
C TYR A 328 16.95 -0.16 -1.93
N LYS A 329 16.72 -0.39 -0.65
CA LYS A 329 17.17 -1.59 0.07
C LYS A 329 15.93 -2.35 0.51
N MET A 330 15.79 -3.58 0.04
CA MET A 330 14.73 -4.50 0.44
C MET A 330 15.30 -5.50 1.43
N TYR A 331 14.68 -5.65 2.59
CA TYR A 331 15.00 -6.67 3.58
C TYR A 331 13.91 -7.72 3.56
N TYR A 332 14.26 -9.00 3.67
CA TYR A 332 13.27 -10.07 3.58
C TYR A 332 13.70 -11.30 4.36
N GLU A 333 12.70 -12.08 4.77
CA GLU A 333 12.91 -13.42 5.31
C GLU A 333 13.10 -14.42 4.16
N ASP A 334 14.09 -15.29 4.30
CA ASP A 334 14.23 -16.49 3.47
C ASP A 334 14.08 -17.75 4.33
N PHE A 335 13.04 -18.53 4.04
CA PHE A 335 12.65 -19.70 4.82
C PHE A 335 12.95 -21.06 4.14
N TRP A 336 13.40 -21.07 2.88
CA TRP A 336 13.66 -22.31 2.12
C TRP A 336 15.15 -22.62 1.87
N LEU A 337 16.09 -21.75 2.28
CA LEU A 337 17.52 -22.07 2.33
C LEU A 337 17.86 -23.06 3.48
N TYR A 338 17.54 -24.32 3.21
CA TYR A 338 18.11 -25.60 3.66
C TYR A 338 18.17 -26.00 5.15
N GLY A 339 17.60 -27.18 5.40
CA GLY A 339 17.99 -28.12 6.46
C GLY A 339 19.20 -28.99 6.09
N ASP A 340 20.37 -28.38 5.90
CA ASP A 340 21.63 -29.12 6.00
C ASP A 340 22.22 -28.92 7.41
N SER A 341 22.37 -30.04 8.13
CA SER A 341 22.96 -30.14 9.47
C SER A 341 24.38 -29.57 9.60
N LEU A 342 24.99 -29.11 8.50
CA LEU A 342 26.36 -28.60 8.43
C LEU A 342 26.49 -27.08 8.51
N ASN A 343 25.42 -26.29 8.37
CA ASN A 343 25.50 -24.82 8.42
C ASN A 343 24.41 -24.22 9.31
N ILE A 344 24.63 -24.34 10.61
CA ILE A 344 23.65 -24.00 11.64
C ILE A 344 23.37 -22.48 11.70
N ASP A 345 24.29 -21.64 11.21
CA ASP A 345 24.28 -20.16 11.32
C ASP A 345 23.34 -19.40 10.37
N THR A 346 22.58 -20.08 9.48
CA THR A 346 21.73 -19.45 8.44
C THR A 346 20.24 -19.78 8.55
N VAL A 347 19.80 -20.48 9.60
CA VAL A 347 18.39 -20.87 9.77
C VAL A 347 17.53 -19.64 10.12
N ASN A 348 16.53 -19.32 9.29
CA ASN A 348 15.62 -18.16 9.41
C ASN A 348 16.40 -16.86 9.62
N SER A 349 16.74 -16.20 8.51
CA SER A 349 17.59 -15.02 8.54
C SER A 349 17.01 -13.92 7.67
N ILE A 350 17.41 -12.69 7.97
CA ILE A 350 17.08 -11.53 7.18
C ILE A 350 18.21 -11.32 6.18
N PHE A 351 17.84 -11.30 4.92
CA PHE A 351 18.71 -10.95 3.80
C PHE A 351 18.34 -9.57 3.28
N TYR A 352 19.13 -9.06 2.33
CA TYR A 352 18.75 -7.86 1.61
C TYR A 352 19.06 -7.96 0.11
N ALA A 353 18.36 -7.13 -0.65
CA ALA A 353 18.60 -6.85 -2.05
C ALA A 353 18.62 -5.34 -2.26
N THR A 354 19.29 -4.90 -3.31
CA THR A 354 19.29 -3.47 -3.68
C THR A 354 18.84 -3.29 -5.11
N ALA A 355 18.13 -2.21 -5.34
CA ALA A 355 17.86 -1.68 -6.66
C ALA A 355 18.27 -0.21 -6.69
N PRO A 356 18.80 0.34 -7.79
CA PRO A 356 18.85 1.79 -7.93
C PRO A 356 17.45 2.39 -7.75
N ARG A 357 17.33 3.70 -7.64
CA ARG A 357 16.03 4.34 -7.86
C ARG A 357 16.07 5.14 -9.14
N ASP A 358 15.36 4.62 -10.11
CA ASP A 358 14.78 5.37 -11.19
C ASP A 358 13.55 6.04 -10.56
N VAL A 359 13.64 7.36 -10.34
CA VAL A 359 12.86 8.17 -9.37
C VAL A 359 11.33 8.22 -9.57
N LEU A 360 10.72 7.27 -10.29
CA LEU A 360 9.47 7.39 -11.03
C LEU A 360 9.68 8.35 -12.21
N PHE A 361 8.90 8.19 -13.28
CA PHE A 361 9.03 8.97 -14.53
C PHE A 361 10.33 8.67 -15.29
N SER A 362 10.27 7.70 -16.19
CA SER A 362 11.07 7.83 -17.40
C SER A 362 10.76 9.21 -17.98
N THR A 363 11.75 10.09 -18.15
CA THR A 363 11.56 11.32 -18.95
C THR A 363 11.15 11.01 -20.40
N ASN A 364 11.13 9.72 -20.76
CA ASN A 364 10.68 9.18 -22.04
C ASN A 364 9.28 8.52 -21.94
N CYS A 365 8.54 8.73 -20.85
CA CYS A 365 7.11 8.45 -20.79
C CYS A 365 6.40 9.33 -21.84
N ASN A 366 6.16 8.79 -23.03
CA ASN A 366 5.38 9.47 -24.06
C ASN A 366 3.89 9.36 -23.73
N THR A 367 3.48 9.98 -22.62
CA THR A 367 2.08 10.08 -22.20
C THR A 367 1.44 11.34 -22.75
N ASN A 368 0.12 11.29 -22.88
CA ASN A 368 -0.67 12.46 -23.27
C ASN A 368 -2.06 12.31 -22.66
N SER A 369 -2.61 13.40 -22.17
CA SER A 369 -3.94 13.47 -21.55
C SER A 369 -4.74 14.63 -22.14
N ILE A 370 -6.03 14.65 -21.85
CA ILE A 370 -6.86 15.82 -22.13
C ILE A 370 -6.35 17.03 -21.34
N ASN A 371 -6.40 18.22 -21.95
CA ASN A 371 -6.11 19.47 -21.24
C ASN A 371 -7.22 19.84 -20.26
N ASP A 372 -6.89 20.71 -19.30
CA ASP A 372 -7.86 21.41 -18.45
C ASP A 372 -9.01 21.99 -19.28
N THR A 373 -10.23 21.83 -18.76
CA THR A 373 -11.45 22.10 -19.51
C THR A 373 -12.55 22.65 -18.62
N ILE A 374 -13.60 23.19 -19.24
CA ILE A 374 -14.76 23.79 -18.57
C ILE A 374 -16.03 23.10 -19.07
N ILE A 375 -16.90 22.70 -18.15
CA ILE A 375 -18.23 22.15 -18.44
C ILE A 375 -19.31 22.97 -17.72
N SER A 376 -20.55 22.92 -18.19
CA SER A 376 -21.68 23.47 -17.41
C SER A 376 -22.05 22.56 -16.26
N SER A 377 -22.62 23.15 -15.19
CA SER A 377 -23.18 22.37 -14.08
C SER A 377 -24.18 21.31 -14.56
N GLY A 378 -23.94 20.04 -14.15
CA GLY A 378 -24.76 18.89 -14.51
C GLY A 378 -24.39 18.22 -15.85
N GLU A 379 -23.41 18.75 -16.58
CA GLU A 379 -22.87 18.10 -17.78
C GLU A 379 -21.81 17.05 -17.43
N SER A 380 -21.48 16.23 -18.42
CA SER A 380 -20.43 15.20 -18.34
C SER A 380 -19.45 15.37 -19.50
N ILE A 381 -18.19 14.99 -19.28
CA ILE A 381 -17.14 15.04 -20.29
C ILE A 381 -16.38 13.72 -20.38
N GLN A 382 -16.00 13.35 -21.60
CA GLN A 382 -15.12 12.21 -21.86
C GLN A 382 -13.66 12.63 -21.58
N LEU A 383 -13.08 12.13 -20.50
CA LEU A 383 -11.64 12.23 -20.26
C LEU A 383 -10.90 11.21 -21.13
N TRP A 384 -9.61 11.43 -21.34
CA TRP A 384 -8.72 10.45 -21.97
C TRP A 384 -7.26 10.66 -21.55
N ALA A 385 -6.52 9.56 -21.46
CA ALA A 385 -5.08 9.49 -21.30
C ALA A 385 -4.49 8.38 -22.18
N THR A 386 -3.23 8.50 -22.58
CA THR A 386 -2.53 7.58 -23.49
C THR A 386 -1.08 7.40 -23.05
N GLY A 387 -0.38 6.42 -23.64
CA GLY A 387 1.02 6.13 -23.31
C GLY A 387 1.22 5.09 -22.22
N GLY A 388 0.14 4.43 -21.77
CA GLY A 388 0.17 3.28 -20.87
C GLY A 388 -0.83 2.19 -21.24
N ASP A 389 -0.70 1.05 -20.57
CA ASP A 389 -1.58 -0.12 -20.73
C ASP A 389 -2.62 -0.19 -19.61
N TYR A 390 -2.31 0.38 -18.44
CA TYR A 390 -3.15 0.38 -17.25
C TYR A 390 -3.30 1.79 -16.71
N PHE A 391 -4.50 2.10 -16.21
CA PHE A 391 -4.89 3.44 -15.80
C PHE A 391 -5.62 3.37 -14.46
N SER A 392 -5.41 4.36 -13.60
CA SER A 392 -6.18 4.54 -12.37
C SER A 392 -6.42 6.03 -12.14
N TRP A 393 -7.68 6.44 -12.17
CA TRP A 393 -8.10 7.82 -11.98
C TRP A 393 -8.55 8.07 -10.54
N ASP A 394 -8.11 9.19 -9.98
CA ASP A 394 -8.50 9.69 -8.66
C ASP A 394 -8.85 11.19 -8.73
N PRO A 395 -9.90 11.70 -8.06
CA PRO A 395 -10.88 10.93 -7.31
C PRO A 395 -11.71 10.04 -8.24
N MET A 396 -12.09 8.87 -7.74
CA MET A 396 -12.94 7.93 -8.49
C MET A 396 -14.40 8.37 -8.58
N ASP A 397 -14.81 9.29 -7.72
CA ASP A 397 -16.18 9.79 -7.66
C ASP A 397 -16.60 10.44 -8.97
N ASN A 398 -17.84 10.17 -9.37
CA ASN A 398 -18.45 10.69 -10.59
C ASN A 398 -17.75 10.28 -11.90
N LEU A 399 -16.89 9.25 -11.88
CA LEU A 399 -16.33 8.62 -13.08
C LEU A 399 -17.13 7.38 -13.48
N SER A 400 -17.29 7.16 -14.79
CA SER A 400 -17.96 5.96 -15.30
C SER A 400 -17.19 4.67 -15.00
N ASN A 401 -15.86 4.73 -15.06
CA ASN A 401 -14.96 3.65 -14.70
C ASN A 401 -13.55 4.23 -14.48
N PRO A 402 -13.03 4.30 -13.24
CA PRO A 402 -11.73 4.90 -12.96
C PRO A 402 -10.53 4.07 -13.44
N ALA A 403 -10.73 2.85 -13.97
CA ALA A 403 -9.65 1.95 -14.37
C ALA A 403 -9.38 1.90 -15.89
N ILE A 404 -10.04 2.76 -16.68
CA ILE A 404 -9.87 2.80 -18.15
C ILE A 404 -9.18 4.09 -18.60
N SER A 405 -8.59 4.05 -19.80
CA SER A 405 -7.90 5.21 -20.38
C SER A 405 -8.81 6.39 -20.66
N ASN A 406 -10.11 6.16 -20.83
CA ASN A 406 -11.10 7.15 -21.22
C ASN A 406 -12.41 7.04 -20.42
N PRO A 407 -12.44 7.47 -19.15
CA PRO A 407 -13.68 7.55 -18.38
C PRO A 407 -14.54 8.75 -18.77
N ILE A 408 -15.85 8.64 -18.56
CA ILE A 408 -16.76 9.79 -18.56
C ILE A 408 -16.78 10.36 -17.14
N ALA A 409 -16.45 11.63 -16.99
CA ALA A 409 -16.49 12.38 -15.74
C ALA A 409 -17.74 13.27 -15.67
N SER A 410 -18.44 13.26 -14.54
CA SER A 410 -19.63 14.08 -14.28
C SER A 410 -19.52 14.84 -12.95
N PRO A 411 -18.49 15.65 -12.71
CA PRO A 411 -18.26 16.27 -11.41
C PRO A 411 -19.32 17.32 -11.04
N ASP A 412 -19.70 17.36 -9.77
CA ASP A 412 -20.67 18.34 -9.23
C ASP A 412 -20.08 19.74 -8.97
N SER A 413 -18.76 19.81 -8.81
CA SER A 413 -17.97 21.02 -8.58
C SER A 413 -16.67 20.95 -9.36
N THR A 414 -15.92 22.05 -9.46
CA THR A 414 -14.58 22.00 -10.03
C THR A 414 -13.74 20.94 -9.34
N THR A 415 -13.23 19.97 -10.11
CA THR A 415 -12.49 18.82 -9.62
C THR A 415 -11.23 18.64 -10.44
N THR A 416 -10.10 18.43 -9.76
CA THR A 416 -8.85 18.00 -10.39
C THR A 416 -8.77 16.49 -10.31
N TYR A 417 -8.72 15.84 -11.47
CA TYR A 417 -8.53 14.41 -11.62
C TYR A 417 -7.06 14.12 -11.90
N THR A 418 -6.48 13.21 -11.15
CA THR A 418 -5.14 12.64 -11.37
C THR A 418 -5.29 11.27 -12.00
N VAL A 419 -4.63 11.01 -13.13
CA VAL A 419 -4.54 9.68 -13.73
C VAL A 419 -3.16 9.11 -13.54
N LEU A 420 -3.08 7.98 -12.84
CA LEU A 420 -1.89 7.12 -12.81
C LEU A 420 -1.88 6.25 -14.08
N ILE A 421 -0.78 6.31 -14.82
CA ILE A 421 -0.58 5.62 -16.10
C ILE A 421 0.59 4.65 -15.92
N VAL A 422 0.35 3.36 -16.18
CA VAL A 422 1.34 2.30 -16.02
C VAL A 422 1.48 1.50 -17.32
N SER A 423 2.72 1.20 -17.70
CA SER A 423 3.13 0.29 -18.75
C SER A 423 4.38 -0.45 -18.33
N ASN A 424 4.87 -1.37 -19.18
CA ASN A 424 6.11 -2.09 -18.92
C ASN A 424 7.35 -1.19 -18.73
N ASN A 425 7.34 0.05 -19.24
CA ASN A 425 8.50 0.94 -19.23
C ASN A 425 8.20 2.36 -18.71
N CYS A 426 6.96 2.65 -18.31
CA CYS A 426 6.56 3.93 -17.73
C CYS A 426 5.54 3.79 -16.59
N ILE A 427 5.81 4.44 -15.45
CA ILE A 427 4.84 4.76 -14.39
C ILE A 427 4.89 6.27 -14.23
N THR A 428 3.76 6.92 -14.50
CA THR A 428 3.63 8.38 -14.41
C THR A 428 2.22 8.78 -13.98
N LYS A 429 2.03 10.04 -13.61
CA LYS A 429 0.71 10.61 -13.37
C LYS A 429 0.53 11.90 -14.15
N GLU A 430 -0.70 12.16 -14.58
CA GLU A 430 -1.10 13.43 -15.20
C GLU A 430 -2.27 14.02 -14.40
N GLU A 431 -2.35 15.35 -14.33
CA GLU A 431 -3.44 16.07 -13.66
C GLU A 431 -4.30 16.82 -14.68
N ILE A 432 -5.60 16.75 -14.50
CA ILE A 432 -6.61 17.36 -15.37
C ILE A 432 -7.64 18.06 -14.50
N THR A 433 -7.77 19.38 -14.63
CA THR A 433 -8.79 20.15 -13.94
C THR A 433 -10.02 20.34 -14.81
N VAL A 434 -11.15 19.79 -14.34
CA VAL A 434 -12.47 20.02 -14.93
C VAL A 434 -13.18 21.10 -14.12
N THR A 435 -13.27 22.31 -14.68
CA THR A 435 -13.96 23.44 -14.05
C THR A 435 -15.46 23.36 -14.32
N VAL A 436 -16.27 23.36 -13.27
CA VAL A 436 -17.72 23.35 -13.39
C VAL A 436 -18.23 24.79 -13.34
N ASP A 437 -18.62 25.31 -14.50
CA ASP A 437 -19.22 26.64 -14.59
C ASP A 437 -20.68 26.60 -14.13
N GLN A 438 -20.94 27.29 -13.03
CA GLN A 438 -22.28 27.45 -12.48
C GLN A 438 -23.03 28.64 -13.10
N SER A 439 -22.40 29.41 -14.00
CA SER A 439 -23.01 30.57 -14.66
C SER A 439 -24.13 30.20 -15.64
N SER A 440 -24.14 28.96 -16.14
CA SER A 440 -25.17 28.42 -17.04
C SER A 440 -26.45 27.95 -16.35
N LYS A 441 -26.59 28.15 -15.03
CA LYS A 441 -27.91 28.34 -14.43
C LYS A 441 -28.46 29.70 -14.88
N ILE A 442 -28.81 29.80 -16.16
CA ILE A 442 -29.90 30.70 -16.56
C ILE A 442 -31.11 30.17 -15.79
N GLU A 443 -31.50 30.90 -14.75
CA GLU A 443 -32.79 30.71 -14.09
C GLU A 443 -33.86 30.67 -15.18
N SER A 444 -34.30 29.47 -15.57
CA SER A 444 -35.66 29.33 -16.03
C SER A 444 -36.49 29.93 -14.92
N ASN A 445 -37.26 30.97 -15.23
CA ASN A 445 -38.28 31.56 -14.35
C ASN A 445 -39.35 30.51 -14.01
N SER A 446 -38.96 29.46 -13.29
CA SER A 446 -39.76 28.87 -12.25
C SER A 446 -39.08 29.32 -10.97
N SER A 447 -39.72 30.23 -10.25
CA SER A 447 -39.36 30.62 -8.89
C SER A 447 -39.55 29.42 -7.96
N LYS A 448 -38.72 28.39 -8.09
CA LYS A 448 -38.54 27.36 -7.07
C LYS A 448 -37.48 27.88 -6.12
N GLY A 449 -37.86 28.09 -4.87
CA GLY A 449 -36.91 28.49 -3.84
C GLY A 449 -35.81 27.45 -3.75
N TYR A 450 -34.56 27.90 -3.66
CA TYR A 450 -33.43 27.06 -3.28
C TYR A 450 -33.06 27.35 -1.82
N VAL A 451 -32.42 26.37 -1.19
CA VAL A 451 -31.96 26.46 0.20
C VAL A 451 -30.47 26.16 0.22
N THR A 452 -29.68 27.02 0.83
CA THR A 452 -28.24 26.85 1.07
C THR A 452 -27.98 26.67 2.56
N VAL A 453 -26.91 25.96 2.91
CA VAL A 453 -26.53 25.70 4.30
C VAL A 453 -25.07 26.06 4.50
N HIS A 454 -24.78 27.02 5.39
CA HIS A 454 -23.41 27.49 5.64
C HIS A 454 -23.24 28.03 7.07
N PRO A 455 -22.13 27.70 7.76
CA PRO A 455 -21.08 26.76 7.37
C PRO A 455 -21.59 25.30 7.37
N ASN A 456 -20.98 24.45 6.54
CA ASN A 456 -21.21 23.01 6.53
C ASN A 456 -19.89 22.31 6.10
N PRO A 457 -19.22 21.56 7.00
CA PRO A 457 -19.63 21.19 8.36
C PRO A 457 -19.74 22.38 9.33
N ALA A 458 -20.59 22.25 10.35
CA ALA A 458 -20.82 23.29 11.36
C ALA A 458 -20.35 22.87 12.74
N THR A 459 -19.43 23.68 13.31
CA THR A 459 -18.82 23.46 14.62
C THR A 459 -19.56 24.18 15.76
N ILE A 460 -20.24 25.29 15.48
CA ILE A 460 -20.98 26.10 16.47
C ILE A 460 -22.44 26.30 16.05
N SER A 461 -22.66 26.71 14.80
CA SER A 461 -23.99 26.91 14.23
C SER A 461 -23.93 26.78 12.72
N THR A 462 -25.03 26.37 12.10
CA THR A 462 -25.22 26.50 10.65
C THR A 462 -26.41 27.39 10.33
N LYS A 463 -26.31 28.13 9.23
CA LYS A 463 -27.40 28.96 8.72
C LYS A 463 -27.95 28.33 7.46
N ILE A 464 -29.26 28.13 7.46
CA ILE A 464 -30.05 27.65 6.34
C ILE A 464 -30.70 28.88 5.68
N SER A 465 -30.20 29.29 4.52
CA SER A 465 -30.65 30.49 3.81
C SER A 465 -31.44 30.13 2.56
N THR A 466 -32.36 31.00 2.15
CA THR A 466 -33.14 30.83 0.92
C THR A 466 -33.24 32.13 0.14
N ASN A 467 -33.42 32.03 -1.18
CA ASN A 467 -33.70 33.15 -2.06
C ASN A 467 -35.15 33.64 -2.00
N ILE A 468 -36.08 32.83 -1.47
CA ILE A 468 -37.50 33.21 -1.30
C ILE A 468 -37.79 33.26 0.19
N ARG A 469 -38.19 34.43 0.70
CA ARG A 469 -38.54 34.58 2.12
C ARG A 469 -39.59 33.53 2.53
N PHE A 470 -39.30 32.80 3.61
CA PHE A 470 -40.27 31.91 4.24
C PHE A 470 -41.44 32.74 4.77
N ASN A 471 -42.66 32.32 4.49
CA ASN A 471 -43.88 32.97 4.98
C ASN A 471 -44.68 31.95 5.77
N ASN A 472 -44.68 32.10 7.09
CA ASN A 472 -45.34 31.17 8.00
C ASN A 472 -44.90 29.71 7.83
N ALA A 473 -43.62 29.47 7.52
CA ALA A 473 -43.11 28.14 7.24
C ALA A 473 -42.88 27.31 8.52
N THR A 474 -42.88 25.99 8.36
CA THR A 474 -42.50 25.03 9.40
C THR A 474 -41.18 24.35 9.04
N PHE A 475 -40.19 24.46 9.91
CA PHE A 475 -38.90 23.78 9.82
C PHE A 475 -38.85 22.59 10.78
N ILE A 476 -38.40 21.44 10.29
CA ILE A 476 -38.26 20.20 11.06
C ILE A 476 -36.84 19.66 10.82
N LEU A 477 -36.15 19.29 11.89
CA LEU A 477 -34.80 18.74 11.85
C LEU A 477 -34.82 17.28 12.34
N PHE A 478 -34.13 16.42 11.61
CA PHE A 478 -34.03 14.98 11.86
C PHE A 478 -32.57 14.57 12.05
N ASN A 479 -32.30 13.62 12.93
CA ASN A 479 -31.01 12.93 12.98
C ASN A 479 -30.93 11.83 11.90
N SER A 480 -29.77 11.17 11.78
CA SER A 480 -29.50 10.15 10.76
C SER A 480 -30.38 8.90 10.83
N ILE A 481 -31.05 8.65 11.96
CA ILE A 481 -32.00 7.54 12.13
C ILE A 481 -33.47 7.98 11.97
N GLY A 482 -33.71 9.22 11.51
CA GLY A 482 -35.04 9.73 11.19
C GLY A 482 -35.84 10.24 12.39
N GLN A 483 -35.24 10.41 13.57
CA GLN A 483 -35.93 11.01 14.72
C GLN A 483 -35.92 12.53 14.61
N VAL A 484 -37.05 13.18 14.91
CA VAL A 484 -37.14 14.65 14.98
C VAL A 484 -36.39 15.15 16.22
N VAL A 485 -35.40 16.00 16.01
CA VAL A 485 -34.55 16.59 17.05
C VAL A 485 -34.83 18.08 17.29
N ALA A 486 -35.41 18.79 16.32
CA ALA A 486 -35.85 20.17 16.49
C ALA A 486 -37.03 20.51 15.55
N THR A 487 -37.86 21.48 15.94
CA THR A 487 -38.94 22.03 15.10
C THR A 487 -39.10 23.52 15.36
N GLN A 488 -39.23 24.32 14.30
CA GLN A 488 -39.55 25.75 14.38
C GLN A 488 -40.78 26.04 13.51
N ASN A 489 -41.82 26.61 14.11
CA ASN A 489 -43.06 26.98 13.42
C ASN A 489 -43.11 28.49 13.17
N ASN A 490 -43.95 28.91 12.21
CA ASN A 490 -44.20 30.31 11.89
C ASN A 490 -42.93 31.09 11.48
N VAL A 491 -42.04 30.44 10.74
CA VAL A 491 -40.80 31.05 10.24
C VAL A 491 -41.15 32.10 9.17
N ASN A 492 -40.79 33.36 9.43
CA ASN A 492 -41.09 34.52 8.58
C ASN A 492 -39.82 35.28 8.15
N SER A 493 -38.77 34.53 7.81
CA SER A 493 -37.42 35.01 7.50
C SER A 493 -36.90 34.38 6.20
N SER A 494 -35.80 34.89 5.65
CA SER A 494 -35.05 34.22 4.57
C SER A 494 -33.96 33.29 5.10
N GLU A 495 -33.87 33.12 6.42
CA GLU A 495 -32.79 32.41 7.09
C GLU A 495 -33.32 31.69 8.35
N ILE A 496 -32.84 30.48 8.59
CA ILE A 496 -33.02 29.71 9.83
C ILE A 496 -31.64 29.40 10.39
N ILE A 497 -31.41 29.68 11.67
CA ILE A 497 -30.15 29.37 12.34
C ILE A 497 -30.34 28.14 13.20
N VAL A 498 -29.50 27.12 12.98
CA VAL A 498 -29.42 25.91 13.81
C VAL A 498 -28.19 26.03 14.69
N GLN A 499 -28.42 26.09 16.01
CA GLN A 499 -27.36 26.09 17.02
C GLN A 499 -26.96 24.66 17.38
N ARG A 500 -25.66 24.42 17.55
CA ARG A 500 -25.13 23.09 17.89
C ARG A 500 -25.54 22.60 19.27
N GLU A 501 -25.75 23.47 20.26
CA GLU A 501 -25.70 23.18 21.70
C GLU A 501 -26.37 21.86 22.17
N ASN A 502 -27.40 21.36 21.48
CA ASN A 502 -28.12 20.11 21.81
C ASN A 502 -28.05 19.01 20.73
N LEU A 503 -27.16 19.14 19.75
CA LEU A 503 -26.97 18.23 18.63
C LEU A 503 -25.63 17.50 18.78
N LYS A 504 -25.67 16.16 18.69
CA LYS A 504 -24.45 15.33 18.62
C LYS A 504 -23.79 15.44 17.26
N ASN A 505 -22.52 15.06 17.17
CA ASN A 505 -21.82 14.99 15.90
C ASN A 505 -22.52 14.00 14.95
N GLY A 506 -22.59 14.36 13.68
CA GLY A 506 -23.19 13.50 12.66
C GLY A 506 -23.98 14.27 11.59
N ILE A 507 -24.64 13.51 10.73
CA ILE A 507 -25.42 14.01 9.61
C ILE A 507 -26.86 14.27 10.09
N TYR A 508 -27.36 15.46 9.77
CA TYR A 508 -28.74 15.87 10.00
C TYR A 508 -29.45 16.14 8.69
N PHE A 509 -30.74 15.84 8.66
CA PHE A 509 -31.64 16.11 7.56
C PHE A 509 -32.68 17.13 8.01
N PHE A 510 -33.11 18.02 7.13
CA PHE A 510 -34.19 18.95 7.46
C PHE A 510 -35.29 18.95 6.41
N GLN A 511 -36.47 19.37 6.85
CA GLN A 511 -37.62 19.67 6.02
C GLN A 511 -38.10 21.09 6.32
N ILE A 512 -38.41 21.86 5.29
CA ILE A 512 -39.07 23.17 5.37
C ILE A 512 -40.37 23.06 4.59
N ILE A 513 -41.49 23.35 5.25
CA ILE A 513 -42.82 23.34 4.66
C ILE A 513 -43.28 24.79 4.57
N ASN A 514 -43.38 25.32 3.35
CA ASN A 514 -43.77 26.71 3.08
C ASN A 514 -44.91 26.71 2.05
N ASP A 515 -46.08 27.26 2.39
CA ASP A 515 -47.27 27.30 1.53
C ASP A 515 -47.66 25.94 0.89
N GLY A 516 -47.45 24.84 1.62
CA GLY A 516 -47.76 23.48 1.17
C GLY A 516 -46.68 22.83 0.29
N GLU A 517 -45.62 23.56 -0.07
CA GLU A 517 -44.43 23.01 -0.71
C GLU A 517 -43.40 22.58 0.33
N MET A 518 -42.78 21.41 0.11
CA MET A 518 -41.75 20.86 0.99
C MET A 518 -40.38 20.94 0.32
N GLN A 519 -39.42 21.55 1.02
CA GLN A 519 -38.01 21.55 0.67
C GLN A 519 -37.23 20.71 1.69
N THR A 520 -36.23 19.98 1.23
CA THR A 520 -35.39 19.15 2.09
C THR A 520 -33.91 19.41 1.85
N GLY A 521 -33.08 19.08 2.82
CA GLY A 521 -31.63 19.14 2.69
C GLY A 521 -30.94 18.42 3.84
N LYS A 522 -29.61 18.43 3.81
CA LYS A 522 -28.77 17.82 4.85
C LYS A 522 -27.56 18.70 5.17
N PHE A 523 -27.02 18.54 6.37
CA PHE A 523 -25.77 19.17 6.80
C PHE A 523 -25.10 18.32 7.88
N VAL A 524 -23.83 18.61 8.16
CA VAL A 524 -22.98 17.92 9.12
C VAL A 524 -22.73 18.83 10.32
N ILE A 525 -22.87 18.27 11.52
CA ILE A 525 -22.37 18.86 12.77
C ILE A 525 -21.10 18.09 13.17
N GLU A 526 -20.01 18.82 13.42
CA GLU A 526 -18.69 18.33 13.88
C GLU A 526 -18.37 18.80 15.27
#